data_AF-A0A1C6RD78-F1
#
_entry.id   AF-A0A1C6RD78-F1
#
_cell.length_a   1.000
_cell.length_b   1.000
_cell.length_c   1.000
_cell.angle_alpha   90.00
_cell.angle_beta   90.00
_cell.angle_gamma   90.00
#
_symmetry.space_group_name_H-M   'P 1'
#
loop_
_entity.id
_entity.type
_entity.pdbx_description
1 polymer ?
#
loop_
_entity_poly.entity_id
_entity_poly.type
_entity_poly.pdbx_seq_one_letter_code
_entity_poly.pdbx_strand_id
1 'polypeptide(L)'
;MATVGTGVITRAASTSDLSPNAASASGDKFTAGHDVWLFLENTSGAPITVTVTTPGTVRGQAIADLTISVPAGGYAVRGPWPADTFGDAGGLVSLTYSTHTGLSFGAWKVGA
;
A
#
# COMPACT_ATOMS: atom_id res chain seq x y z
N MET A 1 11.53 -6.46 -5.36
CA MET A 1 10.39 -5.55 -5.14
C MET A 1 10.24 -4.61 -6.32
N ALA A 2 9.06 -4.57 -6.94
CA ALA A 2 8.76 -3.58 -7.98
C ALA A 2 8.43 -2.23 -7.34
N THR A 3 8.80 -1.12 -7.97
CA THR A 3 8.40 0.22 -7.51
C THR A 3 7.30 0.74 -8.42
N VAL A 4 6.19 1.17 -7.82
CA VAL A 4 5.03 1.71 -8.52
C VAL A 4 4.89 3.19 -8.20
N GLY A 5 4.61 3.99 -9.23
CA GLY A 5 4.37 5.41 -9.09
C GLY A 5 3.02 5.70 -8.43
N THR A 6 2.93 6.82 -7.71
CA THR A 6 1.66 7.28 -7.13
C THR A 6 0.78 7.90 -8.21
N GLY A 7 -0.42 7.35 -8.41
CA GLY A 7 -1.43 7.91 -9.31
C GLY A 7 -2.09 9.17 -8.74
N VAL A 8 -2.73 9.96 -9.61
CA VAL A 8 -3.48 11.15 -9.21
C VAL A 8 -4.94 10.97 -9.61
N ILE A 9 -5.85 11.20 -8.66
CA ILE A 9 -7.29 11.15 -8.88
C ILE A 9 -7.93 12.52 -8.66
N THR A 10 -9.13 12.71 -9.21
CA THR A 10 -9.97 13.87 -8.90
C THR A 10 -10.79 13.63 -7.64
N ARG A 11 -11.43 14.68 -7.10
CA ARG A 11 -12.32 14.54 -5.92
C ARG A 11 -13.59 13.74 -6.18
N ALA A 12 -13.91 13.46 -7.45
CA ALA A 12 -15.09 12.71 -7.87
C ALA A 12 -14.76 11.27 -8.30
N ALA A 13 -13.50 10.84 -8.19
CA ALA A 13 -13.11 9.50 -8.61
C ALA A 13 -13.76 8.42 -7.76
N SER A 14 -14.16 7.34 -8.43
CA SER A 14 -14.67 6.11 -7.83
C SER A 14 -13.60 5.03 -7.84
N THR A 15 -13.77 3.97 -7.04
CA THR A 15 -12.83 2.83 -7.03
C THR A 15 -12.73 2.13 -8.38
N SER A 16 -13.76 2.21 -9.22
CA SER A 16 -13.76 1.73 -10.60
C SER A 16 -12.81 2.48 -11.54
N ASP A 17 -12.43 3.71 -11.17
CA ASP A 17 -11.54 4.55 -11.97
C ASP A 17 -10.07 4.25 -11.67
N LEU A 18 -9.81 3.38 -10.70
CA LEU A 18 -8.47 2.99 -10.29
C LEU A 18 -7.93 1.90 -11.22
N SER A 19 -6.68 2.05 -11.63
CA SER A 19 -5.92 1.04 -12.37
C SER A 19 -4.87 0.40 -11.47
N PRO A 20 -5.24 -0.53 -10.56
CA PRO A 20 -4.30 -1.20 -9.68
C PRO A 20 -3.38 -2.14 -10.49
N ASN A 21 -2.17 -2.32 -9.99
CA ASN A 21 -1.16 -3.23 -10.53
C ASN A 21 -1.26 -4.58 -9.81
N ALA A 22 -0.97 -5.68 -10.51
CA ALA A 22 -0.86 -6.98 -9.87
C ALA A 22 0.32 -6.97 -8.87
N ALA A 23 0.11 -7.55 -7.70
CA ALA A 23 1.13 -7.66 -6.67
C ALA A 23 2.31 -8.54 -7.13
N SER A 24 3.54 -8.10 -6.86
CA SER A 24 4.73 -8.88 -7.15
C SER A 24 4.98 -9.96 -6.08
N ALA A 25 5.42 -11.14 -6.50
CA ALA A 25 5.87 -12.20 -5.58
C ALA A 25 7.00 -11.74 -4.64
N SER A 26 7.81 -10.75 -5.07
CA SER A 26 8.92 -10.21 -4.28
C SER A 26 8.52 -9.02 -3.39
N GLY A 27 7.23 -8.71 -3.29
CA GLY A 27 6.72 -7.48 -2.66
C GLY A 27 6.82 -6.26 -3.58
N ASP A 28 6.25 -5.14 -3.13
CA ASP A 28 6.17 -3.91 -3.91
C ASP A 28 6.50 -2.67 -3.09
N LYS A 29 6.83 -1.58 -3.77
CA LYS A 29 7.12 -0.29 -3.17
C LYS A 29 6.29 0.81 -3.82
N PHE A 30 5.92 1.82 -3.04
CA PHE A 30 5.30 3.05 -3.54
C PHE A 30 5.83 4.27 -2.80
N THR A 31 5.62 5.47 -3.33
CA THR A 31 6.12 6.71 -2.70
C THR A 31 5.32 7.06 -1.44
N ALA A 32 6.02 7.31 -0.33
CA ALA A 32 5.40 7.78 0.91
C ALA A 32 4.85 9.21 0.76
N GLY A 33 3.79 9.53 1.50
CA GLY A 33 3.21 10.87 1.53
C GLY A 33 2.03 10.99 2.50
N HIS A 34 1.86 12.19 3.06
CA HIS A 34 0.74 12.51 3.98
C HIS A 34 -0.62 12.58 3.25
N ASP A 35 -0.60 12.67 1.93
CA ASP A 35 -1.75 12.73 1.02
C ASP A 35 -1.92 11.45 0.19
N VAL A 36 -1.09 10.44 0.45
CA VAL A 36 -1.08 9.17 -0.28
C VAL A 36 -1.95 8.15 0.47
N TRP A 37 -2.80 7.47 -0.28
CA TRP A 37 -3.55 6.30 0.18
C TRP A 37 -3.26 5.11 -0.73
N LEU A 38 -3.28 3.93 -0.12
CA LEU A 38 -3.07 2.63 -0.71
C LEU A 38 -4.44 1.96 -0.88
N PHE A 39 -4.74 1.51 -2.10
CA PHE A 39 -5.87 0.62 -2.35
C PHE A 39 -5.34 -0.76 -2.69
N LEU A 40 -5.98 -1.76 -2.07
CA LEU A 40 -5.67 -3.17 -2.16
C LEU A 40 -6.95 -3.90 -2.52
N GLU A 41 -6.91 -4.77 -3.53
CA GLU A 41 -8.03 -5.59 -3.96
C GLU A 41 -7.61 -7.05 -3.98
N ASN A 42 -8.41 -7.90 -3.34
CA ASN A 42 -8.20 -9.34 -3.28
C ASN A 42 -9.35 -10.05 -3.97
N THR A 43 -9.08 -10.62 -5.14
CA THR A 43 -10.05 -11.40 -5.92
C THR A 43 -9.98 -12.90 -5.62
N SER A 44 -9.18 -13.31 -4.62
CA SER A 44 -9.04 -14.71 -4.23
C SER A 44 -10.14 -15.15 -3.24
N GLY A 45 -10.22 -16.46 -3.02
CA GLY A 45 -11.19 -17.08 -2.10
C GLY A 45 -10.80 -17.07 -0.62
N ALA A 46 -9.64 -16.51 -0.25
CA ALA A 46 -9.17 -16.44 1.13
C ALA A 46 -8.65 -15.03 1.46
N PRO A 47 -8.68 -14.60 2.74
CA PRO A 47 -8.09 -13.32 3.12
C PRO A 47 -6.58 -13.32 2.87
N ILE A 48 -6.06 -12.18 2.41
CA ILE A 48 -4.63 -11.96 2.17
C ILE A 48 -4.11 -10.93 3.17
N THR A 49 -3.02 -11.26 3.84
CA THR A 49 -2.34 -10.34 4.76
C THR A 49 -1.27 -9.57 4.01
N VAL A 50 -1.34 -8.25 4.09
CA VAL A 50 -0.34 -7.30 3.59
C VAL A 50 0.43 -6.73 4.78
N THR A 51 1.74 -6.88 4.77
CA THR A 51 2.63 -6.32 5.79
C THR A 51 3.35 -5.11 5.21
N VAL A 52 3.26 -3.99 5.92
CA VAL A 52 3.92 -2.73 5.59
C VAL A 52 5.07 -2.51 6.56
N THR A 53 6.27 -2.37 6.03
CA THR A 53 7.46 -2.13 6.84
C THR A 53 7.43 -0.73 7.46
N THR A 54 7.83 -0.61 8.72
CA THR A 54 7.96 0.67 9.43
C THR A 54 9.42 0.92 9.85
N PRO A 55 10.25 1.55 9.00
CA PRO A 55 11.63 1.88 9.35
C PRO A 55 11.74 2.94 10.46
N GLY A 56 10.67 3.69 10.70
CA GLY A 56 10.64 4.75 11.71
C GLY A 56 10.91 4.25 13.13
N THR A 57 11.45 5.15 13.95
CA THR A 57 11.69 4.89 15.37
C THR A 57 11.11 6.00 16.24
N VAL A 58 10.64 5.66 17.43
CA VAL A 58 10.21 6.63 18.44
C VAL A 58 11.19 6.58 19.60
N ARG A 59 11.95 7.67 19.79
CA ARG A 59 12.99 7.76 20.84
C ARG A 59 13.98 6.59 20.81
N GLY A 60 14.38 6.17 19.62
CA GLY A 60 15.33 5.06 19.41
C GLY A 60 14.72 3.66 19.47
N GLN A 61 13.40 3.53 19.71
CA GLN A 61 12.71 2.25 19.66
C GLN A 61 12.05 2.03 18.30
N ALA A 62 12.24 0.85 17.72
CA ALA A 62 11.64 0.48 16.46
C ALA A 62 10.11 0.40 16.55
N ILE A 63 9.43 0.97 15.56
CA ILE A 63 7.99 0.82 15.40
C ILE A 63 7.73 -0.57 14.80
N ALA A 64 6.70 -1.27 15.28
CA ALA A 64 6.33 -2.57 14.75
C ALA A 64 5.65 -2.44 13.37
N ASP A 65 5.99 -3.36 12.47
CA ASP A 65 5.41 -3.42 11.12
C ASP A 65 3.89 -3.52 11.17
N LEU A 66 3.24 -2.78 10.26
CA LEU A 66 1.78 -2.74 10.18
C LEU A 66 1.27 -3.91 9.35
N THR A 67 0.28 -4.64 9.87
CA THR A 67 -0.41 -5.71 9.13
C THR A 67 -1.82 -5.28 8.74
N ILE A 68 -2.19 -5.55 7.49
CA ILE A 68 -3.50 -5.25 6.92
C ILE A 68 -4.08 -6.56 6.38
N SER A 69 -5.26 -6.94 6.86
CA SER A 69 -6.01 -8.05 6.28
C SER A 69 -6.94 -7.53 5.19
N VAL A 70 -6.81 -8.07 3.98
CA VAL A 70 -7.71 -7.81 2.85
C VAL A 70 -8.65 -9.00 2.72
N PRO A 71 -9.97 -8.83 2.93
CA PRO A 71 -10.92 -9.94 2.90
C PRO A 71 -10.97 -10.62 1.52
N ALA A 72 -11.38 -11.89 1.49
CA ALA A 72 -11.62 -12.62 0.26
C ALA A 72 -12.69 -11.93 -0.61
N GLY A 73 -12.42 -11.78 -1.91
CA GLY A 73 -13.33 -11.12 -2.86
C GLY A 73 -13.62 -9.63 -2.55
N GLY A 74 -12.78 -8.97 -1.75
CA GLY A 74 -13.00 -7.61 -1.28
C GLY A 74 -11.78 -6.71 -1.42
N TYR A 75 -11.89 -5.49 -0.92
CA TYR A 75 -10.84 -4.49 -1.00
C TYR A 75 -10.60 -3.80 0.35
N ALA A 76 -9.43 -3.17 0.48
CA ALA A 76 -9.06 -2.33 1.61
C ALA A 76 -8.42 -1.04 1.11
N VAL A 77 -8.83 0.09 1.70
CA VAL A 77 -8.19 1.40 1.50
C VAL A 77 -7.55 1.84 2.81
N ARG A 78 -6.27 2.24 2.75
CA ARG A 78 -5.47 2.62 3.92
C ARG A 78 -4.59 3.83 3.62
N GLY A 79 -4.36 4.65 4.63
CA GLY A 79 -3.54 5.85 4.56
C GLY A 79 -3.92 6.78 5.73
N PRO A 80 -3.19 7.88 5.94
CA PRO A 80 -2.04 8.34 5.17
C PRO A 80 -0.76 7.54 5.43
N TRP A 81 0.25 7.71 4.57
CA TRP A 81 1.53 6.99 4.63
C TRP A 81 2.71 7.95 4.84
N PRO A 82 2.86 8.54 6.03
CA PRO A 82 3.88 9.54 6.28
C PRO A 82 5.29 8.95 6.21
N ALA A 83 6.22 9.70 5.61
CA ALA A 83 7.57 9.22 5.30
C ALA A 83 8.46 9.02 6.55
N ASP A 84 8.17 9.71 7.65
CA ASP A 84 8.87 9.58 8.93
C ASP A 84 8.70 8.19 9.55
N THR A 85 7.56 7.55 9.30
CA THR A 85 7.18 6.27 9.89
C THR A 85 7.38 5.12 8.91
N PHE A 86 6.94 5.30 7.66
CA PHE A 86 6.85 4.23 6.66
C PHE A 86 7.87 4.35 5.52
N GLY A 87 8.55 5.49 5.40
CA GLY A 87 9.53 5.72 4.34
C GLY A 87 10.86 5.02 4.64
N ASP A 88 11.35 4.25 3.68
CA ASP A 88 12.74 3.80 3.67
C ASP A 88 13.71 4.95 3.32
N ALA A 89 15.02 4.65 3.22
CA ALA A 89 16.03 5.65 2.86
C ALA A 89 15.79 6.33 1.50
N GLY A 90 14.96 5.74 0.63
CA GLY A 90 14.52 6.32 -0.64
C GLY A 90 13.18 7.03 -0.58
N GLY A 91 12.55 7.16 0.60
CA GLY A 91 11.21 7.72 0.76
C GLY A 91 10.10 6.80 0.27
N LEU A 92 10.36 5.49 0.20
CA LEU A 92 9.40 4.51 -0.30
C LEU A 92 8.82 3.67 0.83
N VAL A 93 7.52 3.40 0.73
CA VAL A 93 6.82 2.43 1.58
C VAL A 93 7.00 1.04 0.98
N SER A 94 7.36 0.08 1.82
CA SER A 94 7.58 -1.31 1.41
C SER A 94 6.42 -2.22 1.82
N LEU A 95 5.91 -2.99 0.86
CA LEU A 95 4.81 -3.94 1.00
C LEU A 95 5.30 -5.37 0.77
N THR A 96 4.85 -6.28 1.64
CA THR A 96 5.00 -7.72 1.48
C THR A 96 3.66 -8.41 1.72
N TYR A 97 3.48 -9.61 1.18
CA TYR A 97 2.18 -10.26 1.14
C TYR A 97 2.30 -11.72 1.55
N SER A 98 1.26 -12.25 2.21
CA SER A 98 1.15 -13.69 2.46
C SER A 98 1.00 -14.49 1.17
N THR A 99 0.26 -13.93 0.19
CA THR A 99 0.06 -14.46 -1.16
C THR A 99 -0.10 -13.27 -2.12
N HIS A 100 0.47 -13.36 -3.32
CA HIS A 100 0.39 -12.31 -4.34
C HIS A 100 -0.65 -12.61 -5.43
N THR A 101 -0.95 -13.88 -5.68
CA THR A 101 -1.94 -14.30 -6.69
C THR A 101 -3.33 -13.81 -6.33
N GLY A 102 -3.95 -13.04 -7.23
CA GLY A 102 -5.27 -12.45 -7.00
C GLY A 102 -5.24 -11.23 -6.09
N LEU A 103 -4.06 -10.67 -5.77
CA LEU A 103 -3.93 -9.37 -5.11
C LEU A 103 -3.52 -8.31 -6.13
N SER A 104 -4.27 -7.22 -6.16
CA SER A 104 -3.94 -6.01 -6.92
C SER A 104 -3.78 -4.83 -5.97
N PHE A 105 -2.88 -3.91 -6.26
CA PHE A 105 -2.60 -2.76 -5.42
C PHE A 105 -2.32 -1.49 -6.23
N GLY A 106 -2.48 -0.34 -5.59
CA GLY A 106 -1.89 0.90 -6.09
C GLY A 106 -1.91 1.99 -5.04
N ALA A 107 -1.07 2.99 -5.26
CA ALA A 107 -1.01 4.17 -4.43
C ALA A 107 -1.54 5.38 -5.21
N TRP A 108 -2.36 6.19 -4.56
CA TRP A 108 -2.97 7.35 -5.17
C TRP A 108 -3.00 8.53 -4.20
N LYS A 109 -3.08 9.72 -4.79
CA LYS A 109 -3.35 10.96 -4.07
C LYS A 109 -4.43 11.75 -4.79
N VAL A 110 -5.10 12.64 -4.06
CA VAL A 110 -6.07 13.56 -4.67
C VAL A 110 -5.31 14.73 -5.27
N GLY A 111 -5.43 14.92 -6.59
CA GLY A 111 -4.93 16.10 -7.28
C GLY A 111 -5.80 17.32 -6.98
N ALA A 112 -5.17 18.49 -6.97
CA ALA A 112 -5.86 19.78 -6.89
C ALA A 112 -6.69 20.03 -8.16
#